data_AF-A0A6J4KNV6-F1
#
_entry.id   AF-A0A6J4KNV6-F1
#
_cell.length_a   1.000
_cell.length_b   1.000
_cell.length_c   1.000
_cell.angle_alpha   90.00
_cell.angle_beta   90.00
_cell.angle_gamma   90.00
#
_symmetry.space_group_name_H-M   'P 1'
#
loop_
_entity.id
_entity.type
_entity.pdbx_description
1 polymer ?
#
loop_
_entity_poly.entity_id
_entity_poly.type
_entity_poly.pdbx_seq_one_letter_code
_entity_poly.pdbx_strand_id
1 'polypeptide(L)'
;MTTPYTSGSSSIEPERRQDDLSLGDRLSNVTRDLSTLMRQEVALAKAEVSESASRAGKGAGLLAGAAVAGFFTLMFLSISLWRALGNEIGYGWSALIVAVIWAIIAAVLAAVGKKALNQVRGVPETTDSLGKIPNALKGQEEKNL
;
A
#
# COMPACT_ATOMS: atom_id res chain seq x y z
N MET A 1 58.44 -78.01 -29.03
CA MET A 1 57.74 -77.24 -30.07
C MET A 1 56.57 -76.52 -29.40
N THR A 2 56.33 -75.28 -29.78
CA THR A 2 55.81 -74.14 -28.98
C THR A 2 54.36 -74.23 -28.47
N THR A 3 54.14 -73.70 -27.26
CA THR A 3 52.85 -73.35 -26.65
C THR A 3 52.22 -72.11 -27.33
N PRO A 4 50.87 -72.00 -27.38
CA PRO A 4 50.19 -70.80 -27.87
C PRO A 4 50.03 -69.74 -26.76
N TYR A 5 50.29 -68.47 -27.11
CA TYR A 5 49.85 -67.30 -26.34
C TYR A 5 48.96 -66.47 -27.27
N THR A 6 47.67 -66.38 -26.97
CA THR A 6 46.79 -65.34 -27.53
C THR A 6 46.33 -64.49 -26.35
N SER A 7 47.09 -63.43 -26.08
CA SER A 7 46.74 -62.40 -25.12
C SER A 7 45.60 -61.56 -25.69
N GLY A 8 44.48 -61.49 -24.96
CA GLY A 8 43.40 -60.57 -25.26
C GLY A 8 43.86 -59.11 -25.19
N SER A 9 43.56 -58.36 -26.23
CA SER A 9 43.67 -56.90 -26.25
C SER A 9 42.29 -56.29 -26.01
N SER A 10 41.87 -56.30 -24.74
CA SER A 10 40.84 -55.40 -24.23
C SER A 10 41.51 -54.09 -23.84
N SER A 11 41.83 -53.24 -24.82
CA SER A 11 42.20 -51.85 -24.55
C SER A 11 40.93 -51.01 -24.58
N ILE A 12 40.39 -50.87 -23.37
CA ILE A 12 39.34 -49.97 -22.90
C ILE A 12 39.33 -48.65 -23.70
N GLU A 13 38.27 -48.45 -24.49
CA GLU A 13 37.81 -47.12 -24.90
C GLU A 13 37.63 -46.31 -23.61
N PRO A 14 38.17 -45.09 -23.47
CA PRO A 14 37.98 -44.29 -22.29
C PRO A 14 36.53 -43.74 -22.29
N GLU A 15 35.56 -44.60 -22.03
CA GLU A 15 34.21 -44.27 -21.60
C GLU A 15 34.26 -43.74 -20.15
N ARG A 16 35.10 -42.73 -19.90
CA ARG A 16 35.16 -42.00 -18.63
C ARG A 16 35.58 -40.58 -18.87
N ARG A 17 34.63 -39.78 -19.35
CA ARG A 17 34.68 -38.32 -19.16
C ARG A 17 33.33 -37.70 -18.80
N GLN A 18 32.38 -38.51 -18.34
CA GLN A 18 31.07 -38.03 -17.89
C GLN A 18 30.84 -38.18 -16.37
N ASP A 19 31.74 -38.84 -15.63
CA ASP A 19 31.54 -39.11 -14.20
C ASP A 19 32.18 -38.09 -13.24
N ASP A 20 33.01 -37.17 -13.73
CA ASP A 20 33.68 -36.14 -12.90
C ASP A 20 32.97 -34.77 -12.97
N LEU A 21 31.65 -34.75 -13.17
CA LEU A 21 30.85 -33.57 -12.81
C LEU A 21 30.76 -33.52 -11.29
N SER A 22 31.73 -32.80 -10.76
CA SER A 22 32.10 -32.57 -9.37
C SER A 22 30.91 -32.17 -8.48
N LEU A 23 30.99 -32.47 -7.18
CA LEU A 23 30.10 -31.90 -6.16
C LEU A 23 29.99 -30.36 -6.28
N GLY A 24 31.04 -29.70 -6.77
CA GLY A 24 31.04 -28.26 -7.06
C GLY A 24 30.00 -27.84 -8.10
N ASP A 25 29.76 -28.65 -9.13
CA ASP A 25 28.77 -28.35 -10.17
C ASP A 25 27.35 -28.49 -9.65
N ARG A 26 27.10 -29.47 -8.78
CA ARG A 26 25.78 -29.65 -8.14
C ARG A 26 25.46 -28.51 -7.17
N LEU A 27 26.44 -28.07 -6.38
CA LEU A 27 26.27 -26.95 -5.45
C LEU A 27 26.08 -25.62 -6.19
N SER A 28 26.79 -25.45 -7.31
CA SER A 28 26.63 -24.31 -8.21
C SER A 28 25.21 -24.23 -8.77
N ASN A 29 24.65 -25.37 -9.22
CA ASN A 29 23.27 -25.43 -9.73
C ASN A 29 22.24 -25.09 -8.64
N VAL A 30 22.35 -25.65 -7.43
CA VAL A 30 21.44 -25.33 -6.32
C VAL A 30 21.50 -23.84 -5.95
N THR A 31 22.70 -23.26 -5.89
CA THR A 31 22.86 -21.82 -5.61
C THR A 31 22.21 -20.96 -6.70
N ARG A 32 22.30 -21.40 -7.96
CA ARG A 32 21.67 -20.73 -9.10
C ARG A 32 20.15 -20.85 -9.08
N ASP A 33 19.61 -21.98 -8.67
CA ASP A 33 18.18 -22.20 -8.52
C ASP A 33 17.60 -21.35 -7.39
N LEU A 34 18.28 -21.29 -6.24
CA LEU A 34 17.90 -20.42 -5.12
C LEU A 34 17.93 -18.93 -5.51
N SER A 35 18.95 -18.49 -6.24
CA SER A 35 19.02 -17.13 -6.77
C SER A 35 17.87 -16.82 -7.74
N THR A 36 17.48 -17.82 -8.53
CA THR A 36 16.34 -17.73 -9.46
C THR A 36 15.01 -17.60 -8.72
N LEU A 37 14.78 -18.44 -7.69
CA LEU A 37 13.59 -18.36 -6.84
C LEU A 37 13.49 -17.00 -6.12
N MET A 38 14.59 -16.52 -5.53
CA MET A 38 14.62 -15.21 -4.87
C MET A 38 14.25 -14.08 -5.83
N ARG A 39 14.76 -14.10 -7.06
CA ARG A 39 14.35 -13.13 -8.10
C ARG A 39 12.87 -13.26 -8.46
N GLN A 40 12.34 -14.48 -8.50
CA GLN A 40 10.92 -14.72 -8.79
C GLN A 40 10.02 -14.24 -7.66
N GLU A 41 10.35 -14.47 -6.39
CA GLU A 41 9.58 -13.95 -5.26
C GLU A 41 9.56 -12.42 -5.25
N VAL A 42 10.70 -11.77 -5.52
CA VAL A 42 10.76 -10.31 -5.66
C VAL A 42 9.91 -9.84 -6.83
N ALA A 43 9.97 -10.54 -7.97
CA ALA A 43 9.14 -10.21 -9.13
C ALA A 43 7.65 -10.37 -8.86
N LEU A 44 7.26 -11.43 -8.13
CA LEU A 44 5.89 -11.71 -7.75
C LEU A 44 5.37 -10.67 -6.75
N ALA A 45 6.13 -10.40 -5.68
CA ALA A 45 5.79 -9.38 -4.69
C ALA A 45 5.66 -8.00 -5.36
N LYS A 46 6.54 -7.67 -6.31
CA LYS A 46 6.42 -6.44 -7.10
C LYS A 46 5.14 -6.43 -7.95
N ALA A 47 4.78 -7.55 -8.58
CA ALA A 47 3.54 -7.66 -9.35
C ALA A 47 2.30 -7.49 -8.46
N GLU A 48 2.26 -8.14 -7.30
CA GLU A 48 1.14 -8.06 -6.35
C GLU A 48 0.99 -6.65 -5.77
N VAL A 49 2.09 -5.99 -5.40
CA VAL A 49 2.09 -4.60 -4.96
C VAL A 49 1.61 -3.68 -6.09
N SER A 50 2.09 -3.87 -7.32
CA SER A 50 1.68 -3.07 -8.47
C SER A 50 0.18 -3.24 -8.79
N GLU A 51 -0.33 -4.47 -8.71
CA GLU A 51 -1.74 -4.75 -8.93
C GLU A 51 -2.60 -4.14 -7.82
N SER A 52 -2.18 -4.31 -6.56
CA SER A 52 -2.83 -3.71 -5.39
C SER A 52 -2.87 -2.20 -5.50
N ALA A 53 -1.75 -1.57 -5.87
CA ALA A 53 -1.67 -0.13 -6.09
C ALA A 53 -2.58 0.33 -7.24
N SER A 54 -2.65 -0.41 -8.34
CA SER A 54 -3.54 -0.09 -9.46
C SER A 54 -5.01 -0.16 -9.05
N ARG A 55 -5.41 -1.23 -8.34
CA ARG A 55 -6.79 -1.41 -7.86
C ARG A 55 -7.15 -0.32 -6.84
N ALA A 56 -6.28 -0.05 -5.88
CA ALA A 56 -6.46 1.03 -4.91
C ALA A 56 -6.54 2.41 -5.61
N GLY A 57 -5.67 2.68 -6.58
CA GLY A 57 -5.66 3.92 -7.36
C GLY A 57 -6.94 4.12 -8.17
N LYS A 58 -7.45 3.08 -8.83
CA LYS A 58 -8.75 3.12 -9.51
C LYS A 58 -9.90 3.38 -8.54
N GLY A 59 -9.91 2.68 -7.40
CA GLY A 59 -10.92 2.89 -6.36
C GLY A 59 -10.90 4.32 -5.81
N ALA A 60 -9.72 4.84 -5.47
CA ALA A 60 -9.54 6.21 -5.03
C ALA A 60 -9.97 7.23 -6.10
N GLY A 61 -9.62 7.00 -7.37
CA GLY A 61 -10.05 7.83 -8.49
C GLY A 61 -11.57 7.85 -8.68
N LEU A 62 -12.23 6.70 -8.60
CA LEU A 62 -13.70 6.61 -8.67
C LEU A 62 -14.36 7.32 -7.48
N LEU A 63 -13.84 7.18 -6.26
CA LEU A 63 -14.37 7.88 -5.09
C LEU A 63 -14.18 9.39 -5.20
N ALA A 64 -13.02 9.86 -5.68
CA ALA A 64 -12.78 11.27 -5.93
C ALA A 64 -13.75 11.82 -7.01
N GLY A 65 -13.93 11.08 -8.11
CA GLY A 65 -14.90 11.43 -9.15
C GLY A 65 -16.33 11.47 -8.63
N ALA A 66 -16.73 10.50 -7.80
CA ALA A 66 -18.04 10.47 -7.15
C ALA A 66 -18.25 11.66 -6.19
N ALA A 67 -17.21 12.06 -5.45
CA ALA A 67 -17.28 13.24 -4.59
C ALA A 67 -17.51 14.52 -5.39
N VAL A 68 -16.79 14.70 -6.50
CA VAL A 68 -16.97 15.86 -7.41
C VAL A 68 -18.35 15.84 -8.06
N ALA A 69 -18.77 14.69 -8.59
CA ALA A 69 -20.09 14.54 -9.20
C ALA A 69 -21.21 14.82 -8.18
N GLY A 70 -21.10 14.27 -6.97
CA GLY A 70 -22.02 14.50 -5.87
C GLY A 70 -22.10 15.97 -5.46
N PHE A 71 -20.97 16.68 -5.42
CA PHE A 71 -20.95 18.12 -5.16
C PHE A 71 -21.76 18.90 -6.21
N PHE A 72 -21.55 18.63 -7.50
CA PHE A 72 -22.32 19.27 -8.57
C PHE A 72 -23.80 18.90 -8.53
N THR A 73 -24.14 17.64 -8.24
CA THR A 73 -25.52 17.20 -8.06
C THR A 73 -26.21 18.00 -6.96
N LEU A 74 -25.58 18.15 -5.79
CA LEU A 74 -26.12 18.92 -4.68
C LEU A 74 -26.26 20.41 -5.02
N MET A 75 -25.31 20.98 -5.78
CA MET A 75 -25.40 22.35 -6.29
C MET A 75 -26.61 22.55 -7.20
N PHE A 76 -26.79 21.68 -8.20
CA PHE A 76 -27.93 21.78 -9.12
C PHE A 76 -29.27 21.54 -8.42
N LEU A 77 -29.34 20.59 -7.48
CA LEU A 77 -30.52 20.39 -6.65
C LEU A 77 -30.85 21.63 -5.82
N SER A 78 -29.84 22.31 -5.27
CA SER A 78 -30.05 23.54 -4.49
C SER A 78 -30.61 24.67 -5.35
N ILE A 79 -30.07 24.87 -6.55
CA ILE A 79 -30.55 25.88 -7.51
C ILE A 79 -31.97 25.53 -7.97
N SER A 80 -32.22 24.26 -8.28
CA SER A 80 -33.54 23.77 -8.68
C SER A 80 -34.58 23.98 -7.58
N LEU A 81 -34.25 23.63 -6.34
CA LEU A 81 -35.12 23.83 -5.18
C LEU A 81 -35.39 25.32 -4.93
N TRP A 82 -34.36 26.16 -5.02
CA TRP A 82 -34.53 27.61 -4.89
C TRP A 82 -35.44 28.14 -6.01
N ARG A 83 -35.25 27.75 -7.26
CA ARG A 83 -36.12 28.18 -8.37
C ARG A 83 -37.55 27.70 -8.21
N ALA A 84 -37.76 26.46 -7.78
CA ALA A 84 -39.07 25.87 -7.57
C ALA A 84 -39.84 26.62 -6.47
N LEU A 85 -39.22 26.80 -5.29
CA LEU A 85 -39.82 27.57 -4.19
C LEU A 85 -39.98 29.06 -4.54
N GLY A 86 -39.04 29.61 -5.32
CA GLY A 86 -39.02 31.02 -5.69
C GLY A 86 -40.27 31.45 -6.45
N ASN A 87 -40.85 30.56 -7.25
CA ASN A 87 -42.09 30.80 -7.98
C ASN A 87 -43.32 30.85 -7.06
N GLU A 88 -43.31 30.13 -5.93
CA GLU A 88 -44.47 29.99 -5.05
C GLU A 88 -44.46 31.00 -3.89
N ILE A 89 -43.28 31.19 -3.26
CA ILE A 89 -43.14 31.97 -2.01
C ILE A 89 -42.14 33.13 -2.12
N GLY A 90 -41.57 33.35 -3.31
CA GLY A 90 -40.59 34.40 -3.59
C GLY A 90 -39.14 33.98 -3.30
N TYR A 91 -38.21 34.57 -4.06
CA TYR A 91 -36.79 34.18 -4.03
C TYR A 91 -36.10 34.41 -2.68
N GLY A 92 -36.51 35.43 -1.91
CA GLY A 92 -35.92 35.72 -0.60
C GLY A 92 -36.21 34.62 0.42
N TRP A 93 -37.47 34.26 0.62
CA TRP A 93 -37.88 33.19 1.54
C TRP A 93 -37.36 31.82 1.10
N SER A 94 -37.31 31.59 -0.21
CA SER A 94 -36.74 30.37 -0.78
C SER A 94 -35.25 30.22 -0.44
N ALA A 95 -34.48 31.31 -0.54
CA ALA A 95 -33.07 31.31 -0.16
C ALA A 95 -32.87 30.95 1.31
N LEU A 96 -33.71 31.50 2.20
CA LEU A 96 -33.66 31.19 3.64
C LEU A 96 -33.94 29.72 3.92
N ILE A 97 -34.95 29.12 3.27
CA ILE A 97 -35.27 27.70 3.44
C ILE A 97 -34.10 26.83 2.97
N VAL A 98 -33.54 27.11 1.78
CA VAL A 98 -32.39 26.35 1.25
C VAL A 98 -31.17 26.49 2.17
N ALA A 99 -30.93 27.69 2.73
CA ALA A 99 -29.86 27.93 3.69
C ALA A 99 -30.04 27.12 4.99
N VAL A 100 -31.27 27.07 5.54
CA VAL A 100 -31.57 26.26 6.73
C VAL A 100 -31.37 24.77 6.47
N ILE A 101 -31.79 24.27 5.31
CA ILE A 101 -31.55 22.87 4.91
C ILE A 101 -30.04 22.56 4.91
N TRP A 102 -29.23 23.42 4.28
CA TRP A 102 -27.78 23.26 4.26
C TRP A 102 -27.14 23.38 5.65
N ALA A 103 -27.63 24.26 6.50
CA ALA A 103 -27.16 24.38 7.88
C ALA A 103 -27.39 23.08 8.67
N ILE A 104 -28.56 22.44 8.50
CA ILE A 104 -28.87 21.15 9.13
C ILE A 104 -27.95 20.05 8.58
N ILE A 105 -27.79 19.96 7.26
CA ILE A 105 -26.89 18.99 6.62
C ILE A 105 -25.46 19.17 7.15
N ALA A 106 -24.96 20.41 7.20
CA ALA A 106 -23.63 20.72 7.71
C ALA A 106 -23.46 20.33 9.18
N ALA A 107 -24.45 20.60 10.03
CA ALA A 107 -24.42 20.20 11.44
C ALA A 107 -24.35 18.67 11.61
N VAL A 108 -25.13 17.93 10.83
CA VAL A 108 -25.10 16.45 10.83
C VAL A 108 -23.75 15.93 10.34
N LEU A 109 -23.23 16.45 9.22
CA LEU A 109 -21.93 16.05 8.68
C LEU A 109 -20.79 16.34 9.66
N ALA A 110 -20.79 17.50 10.31
CA ALA A 110 -19.82 17.86 11.33
C ALA A 110 -19.89 16.91 12.54
N ALA A 111 -21.09 16.56 13.00
CA ALA A 111 -21.28 15.63 14.12
C ALA A 111 -20.80 14.21 13.76
N VAL A 112 -21.16 13.70 12.59
CA VAL A 112 -20.73 12.38 12.10
C VAL A 112 -19.21 12.36 11.87
N GLY A 113 -18.65 13.40 11.25
CA GLY A 113 -17.21 13.53 11.02
C GLY A 113 -16.44 13.56 12.33
N LYS A 114 -16.89 14.35 13.33
CA LYS A 114 -16.31 14.35 14.68
C LYS A 114 -16.35 12.96 15.32
N LYS A 115 -17.49 12.25 15.20
CA LYS A 115 -17.63 10.89 15.74
C LYS A 115 -16.71 9.89 15.02
N ALA A 116 -16.53 10.03 13.70
CA ALA A 116 -15.64 9.17 12.92
C ALA A 116 -14.18 9.39 13.33
N LEU A 117 -13.74 10.65 13.44
CA LEU A 117 -12.39 11.01 13.88
C LEU A 117 -12.11 10.49 15.30
N ASN A 118 -13.08 10.61 16.22
CA ASN A 118 -12.93 10.11 17.59
C ASN A 118 -12.85 8.57 17.68
N GLN A 119 -13.35 7.84 16.69
CA GLN A 119 -13.31 6.37 16.66
C GLN A 119 -12.01 5.82 16.04
N VAL A 120 -11.27 6.63 15.28
CA VAL A 120 -9.92 6.26 14.85
C VAL A 120 -9.03 6.32 16.09
N ARG A 121 -8.76 5.15 16.69
CA ARG A 121 -7.93 4.94 17.89
C ARG A 121 -6.75 5.95 17.95
N GLY A 122 -6.83 6.88 18.90
CA GLY A 122 -5.71 7.71 19.35
C GLY A 122 -5.29 8.83 18.41
N VAL A 123 -6.10 9.89 18.28
CA VAL A 123 -5.48 11.22 18.25
C VAL A 123 -4.96 11.44 19.68
N PRO A 124 -3.65 11.42 19.94
CA PRO A 124 -3.17 11.67 21.28
C PRO A 124 -3.60 13.09 21.66
N GLU A 125 -4.36 13.27 22.74
CA GLU A 125 -4.58 14.59 23.37
C GLU A 125 -3.29 15.15 23.98
N THR A 126 -2.13 14.69 23.55
CA THR A 126 -0.81 14.95 24.15
C THR A 126 0.08 15.79 23.25
N THR A 127 -0.47 16.72 22.48
CA THR A 127 0.32 17.91 22.08
C THR A 127 0.72 18.73 23.32
N ASP A 128 0.00 18.57 24.45
CA ASP A 128 0.32 19.19 25.74
C ASP A 128 1.47 18.48 26.51
N SER A 129 1.73 17.19 26.24
CA SER A 129 2.82 16.44 26.90
C SER A 129 4.17 16.61 26.22
N LEU A 130 4.21 17.02 24.95
CA LEU A 130 5.46 17.31 24.24
C LEU A 130 6.11 18.62 24.71
N GLY A 131 5.35 19.53 25.33
CA GLY A 131 5.86 20.73 25.99
C GLY A 131 6.47 20.48 27.39
N LYS A 132 6.28 19.30 27.99
CA LYS A 132 6.72 18.98 29.37
C LYS A 132 8.04 18.22 29.46
N ILE A 133 8.77 18.05 28.37
CA ILE A 133 10.14 17.50 28.40
C ILE A 133 11.20 18.59 28.18
N PRO A 134 11.37 19.57 29.10
CA PRO A 134 12.65 20.20 29.33
C PRO A 134 13.15 19.80 30.72
N ASN A 135 14.22 19.00 30.76
CA ASN A 135 15.28 18.98 31.80
C ASN A 135 16.08 17.67 31.82
N ALA A 136 15.66 16.63 31.09
CA ALA A 136 16.43 15.39 30.98
C ALA A 136 17.59 15.45 29.95
N LEU A 137 17.69 16.53 29.15
CA LEU A 137 18.79 16.76 28.20
C LEU A 137 19.86 17.74 28.72
N LYS A 138 19.74 18.24 29.96
CA LYS A 138 20.81 19.04 30.57
C LYS A 138 21.74 18.07 31.30
N GLY A 139 22.78 17.67 30.58
CA GLY A 139 23.80 16.72 30.99
C GLY A 139 24.36 17.03 32.38
N GLN A 140 24.60 15.95 33.11
CA GLN A 140 25.43 15.94 34.31
C GLN A 140 26.90 16.09 33.92
N GLU A 141 27.30 17.30 33.54
CA GLU A 141 28.70 17.69 33.58
C GLU A 141 28.83 18.83 34.57
N GLU A 142 29.84 18.69 35.42
CA GLU A 142 30.32 19.70 36.39
C GLU A 142 29.53 19.83 37.69
N LYS A 143 29.82 18.94 38.63
CA LYS A 143 30.51 19.34 39.88
C LYS A 143 30.67 18.12 40.77
N ASN A 144 31.90 17.67 40.91
CA ASN A 144 32.55 17.41 42.21
C ASN A 144 34.04 17.21 41.93
N LEU A 145 34.74 18.34 41.95
CA LEU A 145 36.11 18.43 42.49
C LEU A 145 36.04 18.12 43.99
#